data_AF-A0A349VQY4-F1
#
_entry.id   AF-A0A349VQY4-F1
#
_cell.length_a   1.000
_cell.length_b   1.000
_cell.length_c   1.000
_cell.angle_alpha   90.00
_cell.angle_beta   90.00
_cell.angle_gamma   90.00
#
_symmetry.space_group_name_H-M   'P 1'
#
loop_
_entity.id
_entity.type
_entity.pdbx_description
1 polymer ?
#
loop_
_entity_poly.entity_id
_entity_poly.type
_entity_poly.pdbx_seq_one_letter_code
_entity_poly.pdbx_strand_id
1 'polypeptide(L)'
;IVLTVGYDKASLESGNYQGEVKADFYGRIVPKHAHGSKNLDGHTASTRKITEAAMVLFEEIMDKTLLSRRIAIAACNVFREGCVPENRQYRQMSLFDLAEETRAESEKNEEKDEKERALQEAMVEIKKKFGKNAVVKVKNLSQGGTAIERNNQIGGHKA
;
A
#
# COMPACT_ATOMS: atom_id res chain seq x y z
N ILE A 1 -5.45 -7.03 -1.45
CA ILE A 1 -5.27 -5.72 -0.78
C ILE A 1 -6.64 -5.06 -0.64
N VAL A 2 -6.95 -4.50 0.52
CA VAL A 2 -8.16 -3.71 0.77
C VAL A 2 -7.75 -2.26 0.98
N LEU A 3 -8.48 -1.34 0.35
CA LEU A 3 -8.24 0.10 0.40
C LEU A 3 -9.52 0.81 0.84
N THR A 4 -9.38 1.76 1.76
CA THR A 4 -10.46 2.64 2.17
C THR A 4 -9.98 4.09 2.13
N VAL A 5 -10.71 4.95 1.44
CA VAL A 5 -10.45 6.39 1.35
C VAL A 5 -11.57 7.13 2.07
N GLY A 6 -11.22 7.82 3.15
CA GLY A 6 -12.15 8.70 3.86
C GLY A 6 -12.01 10.13 3.36
N TYR A 7 -13.14 10.76 3.08
CA TYR A 7 -13.21 12.13 2.60
C TYR A 7 -13.29 13.16 3.73
N ASP A 8 -12.95 14.40 3.40
CA ASP A 8 -13.06 15.53 4.31
C ASP A 8 -14.48 16.11 4.34
N LYS A 9 -14.87 16.67 5.49
CA LYS A 9 -16.12 17.42 5.61
C LYS A 9 -16.16 18.64 4.68
N ALA A 10 -15.00 19.21 4.37
CA ALA A 10 -14.88 20.39 3.52
C ALA A 10 -15.44 20.13 2.11
N SER A 11 -15.50 18.87 1.68
CA SER A 11 -16.13 18.50 0.41
C SER A 11 -17.64 18.78 0.38
N LEU A 12 -18.30 18.88 1.53
CA LEU A 12 -19.73 19.21 1.64
C LEU A 12 -20.00 20.72 1.68
N GLU A 13 -18.99 21.56 1.94
CA GLU A 13 -19.15 23.02 2.10
C GLU A 13 -19.64 23.69 0.80
N SER A 14 -19.36 23.09 -0.35
CA SER A 14 -19.84 23.56 -1.66
C SER A 14 -21.35 23.36 -1.88
N GLY A 15 -22.00 22.49 -1.11
CA GLY A 15 -23.41 22.12 -1.31
C GLY A 15 -23.70 21.29 -2.57
N ASN A 16 -22.70 21.04 -3.41
CA ASN A 16 -22.87 20.35 -4.69
C ASN A 16 -22.83 18.82 -4.58
N TYR A 17 -22.42 18.28 -3.43
CA TYR A 17 -22.36 16.85 -3.21
C TYR A 17 -23.76 16.29 -2.98
N GLN A 18 -24.23 15.44 -3.90
CA GLN A 18 -25.53 14.78 -3.84
C GLN A 18 -25.46 13.31 -3.38
N GLY A 19 -24.26 12.83 -3.04
CA GLY A 19 -24.04 11.44 -2.66
C GLY A 19 -24.43 11.14 -1.21
N GLU A 20 -24.25 9.88 -0.82
CA GLU A 20 -24.52 9.40 0.53
C GLU A 20 -23.55 10.01 1.55
N VAL A 21 -24.08 10.47 2.68
CA VAL A 21 -23.29 11.00 3.79
C VAL A 21 -23.38 10.10 5.01
N LYS A 22 -22.33 10.10 5.84
CA LYS A 22 -22.27 9.33 7.08
C LYS A 22 -21.65 10.18 8.19
N ALA A 23 -22.03 9.93 9.43
CA ALA A 23 -21.34 10.49 10.59
C ALA A 23 -19.98 9.82 10.79
N ASP A 24 -18.93 10.62 10.96
CA ASP A 24 -17.59 10.14 11.34
C ASP A 24 -17.51 9.78 12.84
N PHE A 25 -16.33 9.34 13.29
CA PHE A 25 -16.10 9.00 14.71
C PHE A 25 -16.32 10.18 15.66
N TYR A 26 -16.17 11.41 15.17
CA TYR A 26 -16.37 12.64 15.94
C TYR A 26 -17.81 13.20 15.80
N GLY A 27 -18.73 12.47 15.17
CA GLY A 27 -20.12 12.87 14.94
C GLY A 27 -20.31 13.89 13.81
N ARG A 28 -19.29 14.18 13.00
CA ARG A 28 -19.37 15.13 11.88
C ARG A 28 -19.94 14.43 10.66
N ILE A 29 -20.80 15.12 9.92
CA ILE A 29 -21.31 14.63 8.64
C ILE A 29 -20.20 14.75 7.59
N VAL A 30 -19.87 13.63 6.95
CA VAL A 30 -18.86 13.53 5.88
C VAL A 30 -19.41 12.70 4.73
N PRO A 31 -18.87 12.85 3.50
CA PRO A 31 -19.19 11.94 2.41
C PRO A 31 -18.88 10.49 2.79
N LYS A 32 -19.68 9.54 2.30
CA LYS A 32 -19.41 8.11 2.48
C LYS A 32 -18.02 7.79 1.91
N HIS A 33 -17.27 6.99 2.68
CA HIS A 33 -15.93 6.59 2.28
C HIS A 33 -15.97 5.68 1.04
N ALA A 34 -14.96 5.82 0.18
CA ALA A 34 -14.72 4.82 -0.85
C ALA A 34 -14.04 3.60 -0.22
N HIS A 35 -14.51 2.41 -0.58
CA HIS A 35 -13.97 1.14 -0.09
C HIS A 35 -13.89 0.15 -1.25
N GLY A 36 -12.79 -0.58 -1.33
CA GLY A 36 -12.63 -1.60 -2.34
C GLY A 36 -11.53 -2.59 -1.99
N SER A 37 -11.48 -3.68 -2.75
CA SER A 37 -10.48 -4.72 -2.61
C SER A 37 -10.00 -5.18 -3.98
N LYS A 38 -8.70 -5.45 -4.10
CA LYS A 38 -8.08 -6.00 -5.31
C LYS A 38 -7.23 -7.21 -4.94
N ASN A 39 -7.43 -8.32 -5.67
CA ASN A 39 -6.59 -9.50 -5.55
C ASN A 39 -5.28 -9.27 -6.29
N LEU A 40 -4.21 -9.85 -5.77
CA LEU A 40 -2.91 -9.90 -6.45
C LEU A 40 -2.79 -11.27 -7.14
N ASP A 41 -1.95 -11.36 -8.18
CA ASP A 41 -1.75 -12.59 -8.95
C ASP A 41 -1.21 -13.77 -8.12
N GLY A 42 -0.69 -13.47 -6.93
CA GLY A 42 -0.28 -14.44 -5.93
C GLY A 42 0.13 -13.76 -4.62
N HIS A 43 0.58 -14.59 -3.68
CA HIS A 43 1.21 -14.09 -2.46
C HIS A 43 2.52 -13.40 -2.81
N THR A 44 2.70 -12.18 -2.34
CA THR A 44 3.90 -11.38 -2.63
C THR A 44 4.24 -10.48 -1.45
N ALA A 45 5.53 -10.24 -1.27
CA ALA A 45 6.07 -9.24 -0.35
C ALA A 45 6.68 -8.03 -1.09
N SER A 46 6.59 -7.98 -2.42
CA SER A 46 7.11 -6.86 -3.21
C SER A 46 6.28 -5.61 -2.93
N THR A 47 6.93 -4.58 -2.39
CA THR A 47 6.33 -3.26 -2.18
C THR A 47 5.92 -2.65 -3.51
N ARG A 48 6.68 -2.88 -4.59
CA ARG A 48 6.34 -2.42 -5.94
C ARG A 48 4.98 -2.96 -6.38
N LYS A 49 4.81 -4.28 -6.40
CA LYS A 49 3.55 -4.94 -6.82
C LYS A 49 2.36 -4.53 -5.94
N ILE A 50 2.57 -4.44 -4.63
CA ILE A 50 1.53 -4.03 -3.68
C ILE A 50 1.13 -2.56 -3.92
N THR A 51 2.10 -1.68 -4.16
CA THR A 51 1.86 -0.25 -4.39
C THR A 51 1.15 -0.03 -5.73
N GLU A 52 1.58 -0.70 -6.79
CA GLU A 52 0.92 -0.67 -8.10
C GLU A 52 -0.54 -1.09 -7.98
N ALA A 53 -0.82 -2.24 -7.35
CA ALA A 53 -2.20 -2.69 -7.15
C ALA A 53 -3.04 -1.74 -6.29
N ALA A 54 -2.46 -1.15 -5.25
CA ALA A 54 -3.14 -0.17 -4.42
C ALA A 54 -3.43 1.14 -5.17
N MET A 55 -2.53 1.59 -6.05
CA MET A 55 -2.72 2.77 -6.89
C MET A 55 -3.84 2.56 -7.91
N VAL A 56 -3.84 1.40 -8.59
CA VAL A 56 -4.92 1.08 -9.53
C VAL A 56 -6.27 1.02 -8.80
N LEU A 57 -6.33 0.35 -7.65
CA LEU A 57 -7.55 0.31 -6.83
C LEU A 57 -7.97 1.71 -6.35
N PHE A 58 -7.03 2.58 -6.00
CA PHE A 58 -7.30 3.96 -5.62
C PHE A 58 -7.95 4.74 -6.75
N GLU A 59 -7.42 4.63 -7.97
CA GLU A 59 -7.99 5.30 -9.15
C GLU A 59 -9.39 4.78 -9.52
N GLU A 60 -9.65 3.49 -9.30
CA GLU A 60 -10.94 2.85 -9.55
C GLU A 60 -12.03 3.32 -8.58
N ILE A 61 -11.72 3.48 -7.28
CA ILE A 61 -12.74 3.73 -6.23
C ILE A 61 -12.85 5.19 -5.81
N MET A 62 -11.83 6.01 -6.06
CA MET A 62 -11.76 7.36 -5.49
C MET A 62 -12.53 8.39 -6.34
N ASP A 63 -13.48 9.07 -5.71
CA ASP A 63 -14.12 10.26 -6.26
C ASP A 63 -13.17 11.47 -6.27
N LYS A 64 -12.72 11.85 -7.48
CA LYS A 64 -11.77 12.95 -7.73
C LYS A 64 -12.33 14.33 -7.40
N THR A 65 -13.63 14.47 -7.21
CA THR A 65 -14.27 15.74 -6.82
C THR A 65 -14.18 16.01 -5.32
N LEU A 66 -13.87 14.97 -4.53
CA LEU A 66 -13.84 15.04 -3.07
C LEU A 66 -12.41 15.14 -2.55
N LEU A 67 -12.27 15.82 -1.41
CA LEU A 67 -11.00 15.97 -0.73
C LEU A 67 -10.73 14.73 0.13
N SER A 68 -9.63 14.03 -0.15
CA SER A 68 -9.19 12.90 0.67
C SER A 68 -8.65 13.38 2.02
N ARG A 69 -9.10 12.79 3.12
CA ARG A 69 -8.63 13.10 4.48
C ARG A 69 -7.81 11.97 5.10
N ARG A 70 -8.16 10.71 4.82
CA ARG A 70 -7.46 9.54 5.34
C ARG A 70 -7.46 8.39 4.34
N ILE A 71 -6.39 7.60 4.37
CA ILE A 71 -6.25 6.39 3.57
C ILE A 71 -5.92 5.24 4.53
N ALA A 72 -6.67 4.15 4.45
CA ALA A 72 -6.40 2.91 5.15
C ALA A 72 -6.13 1.79 4.14
N ILE A 73 -5.02 1.08 4.32
CA ILE A 73 -4.60 -0.04 3.47
C ILE A 73 -4.46 -1.26 4.36
N ALA A 74 -5.04 -2.39 3.95
CA ALA A 74 -4.89 -3.67 4.62
C ALA A 74 -4.43 -4.76 3.64
N ALA A 75 -3.42 -5.52 4.05
CA ALA A 75 -3.07 -6.79 3.42
C ALA A 75 -3.95 -7.88 4.04
N CYS A 76 -4.66 -8.61 3.18
CA CYS A 76 -5.51 -9.74 3.57
C CYS A 76 -4.86 -11.05 3.10
N ASN A 77 -5.27 -12.18 3.67
CA ASN A 77 -4.72 -13.52 3.36
C ASN A 77 -3.19 -13.56 3.51
N VAL A 78 -2.72 -13.11 4.67
CA VAL A 78 -1.29 -13.03 4.97
C VAL A 78 -0.79 -14.41 5.43
N PHE A 79 0.25 -14.91 4.77
CA PHE A 79 0.94 -16.14 5.13
C PHE A 79 2.33 -15.84 5.68
N ARG A 80 2.80 -16.71 6.57
CA ARG A 80 4.25 -16.82 6.82
C ARG A 80 4.90 -17.36 5.56
N GLU A 81 6.08 -16.84 5.22
CA GLU A 81 6.78 -17.18 3.99
C GLU A 81 6.99 -18.70 3.83
N GLY A 82 7.45 -19.40 4.88
CA GLY A 82 7.61 -20.85 4.87
C GLY A 82 6.31 -21.67 4.92
N CYS A 83 5.16 -21.02 5.01
CA CYS A 83 3.83 -21.65 5.04
C CYS A 83 2.99 -21.25 3.84
N VAL A 84 3.57 -20.54 2.86
CA VAL A 84 2.90 -20.26 1.60
C VAL A 84 2.62 -21.63 0.96
N PRO A 85 1.35 -21.99 0.71
CA PRO A 85 1.06 -23.21 -0.03
C PRO A 85 1.87 -23.16 -1.32
N GLU A 86 2.55 -24.25 -1.70
CA GLU A 86 3.11 -24.35 -3.04
C GLU A 86 1.96 -24.07 -4.00
N ASN A 87 1.89 -22.84 -4.50
CA ASN A 87 1.07 -22.48 -5.63
C ASN A 87 1.79 -23.14 -6.80
N ARG A 88 1.60 -24.46 -6.93
CA ARG A 88 1.68 -25.15 -8.22
C ARG A 88 0.55 -24.57 -9.06
N GLN A 89 0.72 -23.31 -9.46
CA GLN A 89 0.08 -22.79 -10.63
C GLN A 89 0.66 -23.65 -11.74
N TYR A 90 -0.11 -24.67 -12.14
CA TYR A 90 0.13 -25.36 -13.40
C TYR A 90 -0.10 -24.34 -14.51
N ARG A 91 0.90 -23.49 -14.73
CA ARG A 91 0.93 -22.67 -15.92
C ARG A 91 1.28 -23.63 -17.05
N GLN A 92 0.33 -23.86 -17.94
CA GLN A 92 0.63 -24.54 -19.18
C GLN A 92 1.64 -23.67 -19.92
N MET A 93 2.88 -24.12 -19.95
CA MET A 93 3.91 -23.52 -20.79
C MET A 93 3.46 -23.70 -22.23
N SER A 94 3.17 -22.59 -22.90
CA SER A 94 2.88 -22.59 -24.34
C SER A 94 4.18 -22.75 -25.11
N LEU A 95 4.14 -23.41 -26.27
CA LEU A 95 5.24 -23.40 -27.25
C LEU A 95 5.62 -21.97 -27.67
N PHE A 96 4.72 -20.99 -27.48
CA PHE A 96 4.95 -19.58 -27.77
C PHE A 96 5.46 -18.76 -26.57
N ASP A 97 5.43 -19.31 -25.34
CA ASP A 97 6.07 -18.70 -24.16
C ASP A 97 7.62 -18.83 -24.22
N LEU A 98 8.13 -19.49 -25.26
CA LEU A 98 9.54 -19.57 -25.64
C LEU A 98 10.06 -18.29 -26.30
N ALA A 99 9.19 -17.32 -26.63
CA ALA A 99 9.63 -16.04 -27.15
C ALA A 99 10.60 -15.39 -26.15
N GLU A 100 11.81 -15.04 -26.61
CA GLU A 100 12.87 -14.48 -25.76
C GLU A 100 12.38 -13.27 -24.96
N GLU A 101 11.50 -12.47 -25.54
CA GLU A 101 10.92 -11.29 -24.90
C GLU A 101 10.13 -11.62 -23.63
N THR A 102 9.29 -12.67 -23.65
CA THR A 102 8.47 -13.06 -22.49
C THR A 102 9.33 -13.62 -21.35
N ARG A 103 10.39 -14.37 -21.69
CA ARG A 103 11.36 -14.92 -20.73
C ARG A 103 12.22 -13.83 -20.11
N ALA A 104 12.80 -12.97 -20.95
CA ALA A 104 13.61 -11.85 -20.50
C ALA A 104 12.83 -10.90 -19.58
N GLU A 105 11.54 -10.69 -19.83
CA GLU A 105 10.69 -9.89 -18.95
C GLU A 105 10.40 -10.59 -17.61
N SER A 106 10.19 -11.90 -17.60
CA SER A 106 10.02 -12.66 -16.35
C SER A 106 11.28 -12.66 -15.49
N GLU A 107 12.44 -12.97 -16.06
CA GLU A 107 13.73 -13.00 -15.37
C GLU A 107 14.09 -11.61 -14.82
N LYS A 108 13.86 -10.55 -15.60
CA LYS A 108 14.08 -9.17 -15.15
C LYS A 108 13.16 -8.78 -13.99
N ASN A 109 11.93 -9.29 -13.95
CA ASN A 109 11.02 -9.03 -12.85
C ASN A 109 11.43 -9.79 -11.58
N GLU A 110 11.88 -11.04 -11.72
CA GLU A 110 12.43 -11.82 -10.60
C GLU A 110 13.68 -11.15 -10.01
N GLU A 111 14.62 -10.73 -10.86
CA GLU A 111 15.84 -10.04 -10.41
C GLU A 111 15.52 -8.73 -9.66
N LYS A 112 14.52 -7.98 -10.13
CA LYS A 112 14.05 -6.76 -9.44
C LYS A 112 13.45 -7.08 -8.08
N ASP A 113 12.64 -8.13 -8.00
CA ASP A 113 11.96 -8.53 -6.77
C ASP A 113 12.99 -9.04 -5.74
N GLU A 114 14.02 -9.78 -6.16
CA GLU A 114 15.14 -10.21 -5.30
C GLU A 114 15.98 -9.03 -4.79
N LYS A 115 16.34 -8.09 -5.68
CA LYS A 115 17.06 -6.86 -5.29
C LYS A 115 16.24 -6.06 -4.29
N GLU A 116 14.94 -5.92 -4.52
CA GLU A 116 14.03 -5.23 -3.61
C GLU A 116 13.99 -5.92 -2.25
N ARG A 117 13.86 -7.24 -2.22
CA ARG A 117 13.86 -8.04 -0.99
C ARG A 117 15.13 -7.85 -0.18
N ALA A 118 16.30 -7.97 -0.80
CA ALA A 118 17.58 -7.78 -0.13
C ALA A 118 17.70 -6.37 0.50
N LEU A 119 17.22 -5.34 -0.20
CA LEU A 119 17.18 -3.97 0.32
C LEU A 119 16.22 -3.84 1.52
N GLN A 120 15.03 -4.45 1.45
CA GLN A 120 14.07 -4.42 2.55
C GLN A 120 14.62 -5.10 3.80
N GLU A 121 15.24 -6.27 3.65
CA GLU A 121 15.88 -7.02 4.74
C GLU A 121 17.00 -6.20 5.39
N ALA A 122 17.91 -5.64 4.58
CA ALA A 122 18.98 -4.77 5.06
C ALA A 122 18.43 -3.54 5.83
N MET A 123 17.38 -2.89 5.32
CA MET A 123 16.74 -1.76 6.00
C MET A 123 16.13 -2.17 7.36
N VAL A 124 15.55 -3.37 7.46
CA VAL A 124 14.99 -3.89 8.71
C VAL A 124 16.11 -4.17 9.72
N GLU A 125 17.22 -4.77 9.28
CA GLU A 125 18.37 -5.01 10.16
C GLU A 125 18.98 -3.73 10.70
N ILE A 126 19.20 -2.74 9.83
CA ILE A 126 19.73 -1.42 10.24
C ILE A 126 18.80 -0.79 11.28
N LYS A 127 17.48 -0.81 11.06
CA LYS A 127 16.51 -0.25 12.01
C LYS A 127 16.48 -1.00 13.34
N LYS A 128 16.68 -2.32 13.34
CA LYS A 128 16.80 -3.12 14.57
C LYS A 128 18.05 -2.78 15.37
N LYS A 129 19.19 -2.58 14.68
CA LYS A 129 20.49 -2.29 15.30
C LYS A 129 20.63 -0.84 15.76
N PHE A 130 20.18 0.11 14.96
CA PHE A 130 20.44 1.56 15.15
C PHE A 130 19.18 2.39 15.44
N GLY A 131 18.02 1.75 15.54
CA GLY A 131 16.75 2.40 15.86
C GLY A 131 15.92 2.85 14.64
N LYS A 132 14.67 3.24 14.89
CA LYS A 132 13.65 3.51 13.85
C LYS A 132 14.03 4.67 12.91
N ASN A 133 14.81 5.63 13.40
CA ASN A 133 15.27 6.81 12.66
C ASN A 133 16.63 6.60 11.97
N ALA A 134 17.21 5.40 11.99
CA ALA A 134 18.49 5.11 11.33
C ALA A 134 18.43 5.21 9.80
N VAL A 135 17.24 4.97 9.21
CA VAL A 135 17.00 5.12 7.77
C VAL A 135 15.73 5.95 7.59
N VAL A 136 15.88 7.12 6.98
CA VAL A 136 14.79 8.09 6.76
C VAL A 136 14.71 8.41 5.26
N LYS A 137 13.50 8.46 4.71
CA LYS A 137 13.27 8.88 3.33
C LYS A 137 13.25 10.41 3.27
N VAL A 138 13.70 11.00 2.15
CA VAL A 138 13.66 12.47 1.94
C VAL A 138 12.27 13.06 2.19
N LYS A 139 11.21 12.36 1.75
CA LYS A 139 9.80 12.75 1.98
C LYS A 139 9.41 12.87 3.47
N ASN A 140 10.14 12.23 4.38
CA ASN A 140 9.88 12.35 5.81
C ASN A 140 10.45 13.65 6.40
N LEU A 141 11.35 14.32 5.69
CA LEU A 141 11.98 15.58 6.10
C LEU A 141 11.28 16.82 5.51
N SER A 142 10.26 16.62 4.67
CA SER A 142 9.47 17.74 4.14
C SER A 142 8.64 18.41 5.24
N GLN A 143 8.32 19.69 5.04
CA GLN A 143 7.42 20.41 5.94
C GLN A 143 6.09 19.65 6.12
N GLY A 144 5.68 19.42 7.37
CA GLY A 144 4.51 18.61 7.72
C GLY A 144 4.76 17.09 7.83
N GLY A 145 5.98 16.60 7.57
CA GLY A 145 6.36 15.22 7.81
C GLY A 145 6.51 14.90 9.30
N THR A 146 5.69 14.00 9.83
CA THR A 146 5.67 13.64 11.26
C THR A 146 6.38 12.32 11.58
N ALA A 147 7.03 11.69 10.59
CA ALA A 147 7.56 10.34 10.73
C ALA A 147 8.65 10.22 11.81
N ILE A 148 9.57 11.21 11.90
CA ILE A 148 10.65 11.24 12.90
C ILE A 148 10.06 11.43 14.30
N GLU A 149 9.15 12.40 14.45
CA GLU A 149 8.48 12.66 15.72
C GLU A 149 7.70 11.43 16.21
N ARG A 150 6.97 10.77 15.31
CA ARG A 150 6.22 9.54 15.62
C ARG A 150 7.14 8.39 16.03
N ASN A 151 8.32 8.28 15.41
CA ASN A 151 9.30 7.26 15.76
C ASN A 151 9.86 7.44 17.18
N ASN A 152 9.85 8.68 17.69
CA ASN A 152 10.24 9.04 19.07
C ASN A 152 9.06 8.96 20.07
N GLN A 153 7.87 8.52 19.65
CA GLN A 153 6.71 8.36 20.53
C GLN A 153 6.50 6.89 20.89
N ILE A 154 6.07 6.64 22.13
CA ILE A 154 5.61 5.34 22.63
C ILE A 154 4.15 5.52 23.04
N GLY A 155 3.24 4.78 22.40
CA GLY A 155 1.81 4.88 22.70
C GLY A 155 1.16 6.25 22.41
N GLY A 156 1.80 7.11 21.61
CA GLY A 156 1.32 8.47 21.31
C GLY A 156 1.85 9.54 22.27
N HIS A 157 2.63 9.17 23.28
CA HIS A 157 3.34 10.10 24.15
C HIS A 157 4.78 10.22 23.71
N LYS A 158 5.36 11.43 23.85
CA LYS A 158 6.80 11.63 23.64
C LYS A 158 7.56 10.81 24.69
N ALA A 159 8.46 9.95 24.22
CA ALA A 159 9.40 9.23 25.07
C ALA A 159 10.54 10.15 25.52
#